data_AF-A0A286DR21-F1
#
_entry.id   AF-A0A286DR21-F1
#
_cell.length_a   1.000
_cell.length_b   1.000
_cell.length_c   1.000
_cell.angle_alpha   90.00
_cell.angle_beta   90.00
_cell.angle_gamma   90.00
#
_symmetry.space_group_name_H-M   'P 1'
#
loop_
_entity.id
_entity.type
_entity.pdbx_description
1 polymer ?
#
loop_
_entity_poly.entity_id
_entity_poly.type
_entity_poly.pdbx_seq_one_letter_code
_entity_poly.pdbx_strand_id
1 'polypeptide(L)'
;MNDVSTHFFAIGIRKLAAEHQAGKPCSDTKREVDQLIQSMRDIMGPDKAYQVQKWSQLLEDLNLYNNSRVDPRWETIITHARNRIKTRKRTAMFYKNRFRKETQ
;
A
#
# COMPACT_ATOMS: atom_id res chain seq x y z
N MET A 1 6.13 20.19 -7.15
CA MET A 1 6.06 18.71 -7.21
C MET A 1 5.65 18.24 -5.82
N ASN A 2 4.41 17.78 -5.64
CA ASN A 2 3.98 17.25 -4.34
C ASN A 2 4.53 15.84 -4.21
N ASP A 3 5.65 15.68 -3.51
CA ASP A 3 6.18 14.35 -3.24
C ASP A 3 5.19 13.56 -2.37
N VAL A 4 4.80 12.38 -2.82
CA VAL A 4 3.91 11.51 -2.06
C VAL A 4 4.68 10.94 -0.87
N SER A 5 4.31 11.36 0.34
CA SER A 5 4.88 10.84 1.59
C SER A 5 4.35 9.44 1.88
N THR A 6 5.12 8.41 1.53
CA THR A 6 4.77 7.00 1.82
C THR A 6 4.63 6.75 3.32
N HIS A 7 5.39 7.48 4.13
CA HIS A 7 5.33 7.44 5.58
C HIS A 7 3.94 7.82 6.12
N PHE A 8 3.30 8.85 5.55
CA PHE A 8 1.93 9.23 5.92
C PHE A 8 0.94 8.09 5.66
N PHE A 9 1.03 7.43 4.50
CA PHE A 9 0.18 6.28 4.17
C PHE A 9 0.48 5.06 5.05
N ALA A 10 1.75 4.82 5.39
CA ALA A 10 2.15 3.76 6.30
C ALA A 10 1.57 3.96 7.71
N ILE A 11 1.61 5.20 8.23
CA ILE A 11 0.96 5.57 9.50
C ILE A 11 -0.55 5.39 9.42
N GLY A 12 -1.18 5.78 8.31
CA GLY A 12 -2.62 5.59 8.11
C GLY A 12 -3.04 4.13 8.18
N ILE A 13 -2.32 3.25 7.47
CA ILE A 13 -2.55 1.79 7.50
C ILE A 13 -2.32 1.24 8.91
N ARG A 14 -1.27 1.71 9.60
CA ARG A 14 -0.97 1.35 10.99
C ARG A 14 -2.11 1.72 11.94
N LYS A 15 -2.67 2.93 11.79
CA LYS A 15 -3.82 3.39 12.60
C LYS A 15 -5.04 2.51 12.36
N LEU A 16 -5.34 2.19 11.10
CA LEU A 16 -6.46 1.30 10.75
C LEU A 16 -6.29 -0.10 11.36
N ALA A 17 -5.07 -0.65 11.36
CA ALA A 17 -4.78 -1.91 12.03
C ALA A 17 -5.02 -1.83 13.56
N ALA A 18 -4.64 -0.71 14.19
CA ALA A 18 -4.90 -0.44 15.61
C ALA A 18 -6.41 -0.39 15.93
N GLU A 19 -7.18 0.30 15.08
CA GLU A 19 -8.64 0.40 15.23
C GLU A 19 -9.31 -0.98 15.11
N HIS A 20 -8.85 -1.82 14.18
CA HIS A 20 -9.35 -3.20 14.08
C HIS A 20 -8.99 -4.04 15.30
N GLN A 21 -7.76 -3.90 15.81
CA GLN A 21 -7.35 -4.54 17.06
C GLN A 21 -8.24 -4.12 18.23
N ALA A 22 -8.65 -2.84 18.28
CA ALA A 22 -9.55 -2.28 19.28
C ALA A 22 -11.04 -2.68 19.10
N GLY A 23 -11.38 -3.46 18.05
CA GLY A 23 -12.72 -4.02 17.87
C GLY A 23 -13.50 -3.48 16.67
N LYS A 24 -12.91 -2.59 15.85
CA LYS A 24 -13.53 -2.17 14.58
C LYS A 24 -13.73 -3.39 13.66
N PRO A 25 -14.83 -3.50 12.90
CA PRO A 25 -15.03 -4.62 11.98
C PRO A 25 -13.90 -4.78 10.95
N CYS A 26 -13.50 -6.02 10.67
CA CYS A 26 -12.42 -6.32 9.72
C CYS A 26 -12.75 -5.85 8.30
N SER A 27 -14.01 -6.03 7.87
CA SER A 27 -14.50 -5.63 6.56
C SER A 27 -14.39 -4.12 6.34
N ASP A 28 -14.85 -3.33 7.30
CA ASP A 28 -14.80 -1.87 7.23
C ASP A 28 -13.35 -1.37 7.23
N THR A 29 -12.51 -1.94 8.09
CA THR A 29 -11.09 -1.60 8.13
C THR A 29 -10.39 -1.91 6.80
N LYS A 30 -10.67 -3.08 6.19
CA LYS A 30 -10.12 -3.44 4.88
C LYS A 30 -10.57 -2.47 3.79
N ARG A 31 -11.85 -2.05 3.79
CA ARG A 31 -12.38 -1.06 2.86
C ARG A 31 -11.66 0.28 2.99
N GLU A 32 -11.41 0.74 4.22
CA GLU A 32 -10.71 1.99 4.47
C GLU A 32 -9.22 1.92 4.07
N VAL A 33 -8.57 0.77 4.28
CA VAL A 33 -7.21 0.52 3.75
C VAL A 33 -7.21 0.61 2.22
N ASP A 34 -8.21 0.02 1.56
CA ASP A 34 -8.33 0.06 0.11
C ASP A 34 -8.55 1.50 -0.41
N GLN A 35 -9.38 2.28 0.28
CA GLN A 35 -9.59 3.70 -0.02
C GLN A 35 -8.30 4.50 0.13
N LEU A 36 -7.57 4.31 1.24
CA LEU A 36 -6.30 4.99 1.51
C LEU A 36 -5.24 4.68 0.44
N ILE A 37 -5.11 3.40 0.05
CA ILE A 37 -4.23 2.98 -1.05
C ILE A 37 -4.68 3.61 -2.38
N GLN A 38 -5.99 3.67 -2.63
CA GLN A 38 -6.52 4.28 -3.86
C GLN A 38 -6.23 5.78 -3.90
N SER A 39 -6.40 6.52 -2.79
CA SER A 39 -6.04 7.93 -2.72
C SER A 39 -4.54 8.16 -3.00
N MET A 40 -3.66 7.30 -2.48
CA MET A 40 -2.23 7.38 -2.81
C MET A 40 -1.99 7.24 -4.31
N ARG A 41 -2.65 6.27 -4.96
CA ARG A 41 -2.57 6.05 -6.40
C ARG A 41 -3.00 7.29 -7.18
N ASP A 42 -4.08 7.94 -6.76
CA ASP A 42 -4.64 9.10 -7.43
C ASP A 42 -3.70 10.31 -7.32
N ILE A 43 -3.05 10.49 -6.17
CA ILE A 43 -2.05 11.55 -5.98
C ILE A 43 -0.78 11.28 -6.82
N MET A 44 -0.36 10.02 -6.96
CA MET A 44 0.82 9.67 -7.77
C MET A 44 0.64 9.93 -9.27
N GLY A 45 -0.61 10.03 -9.76
CA GLY A 45 -0.88 10.22 -11.18
C GLY A 45 -0.49 9.03 -12.05
N PRO A 46 -0.41 9.18 -13.38
CA PRO A 46 -0.31 8.06 -14.31
C PRO A 46 1.10 7.46 -14.47
N ASP A 47 2.16 8.13 -14.02
CA ASP A 47 3.55 7.68 -14.19
C ASP A 47 3.79 6.33 -13.51
N LYS A 48 4.03 5.30 -14.33
CA LYS A 48 4.24 3.93 -13.86
C LYS A 48 5.59 3.73 -13.18
N ALA A 49 6.64 4.45 -13.58
CA ALA A 49 7.94 4.35 -12.93
C ALA A 49 7.85 4.94 -11.51
N TYR A 50 7.25 6.12 -11.38
CA TYR A 50 7.00 6.76 -10.09
C TYR A 50 6.10 5.90 -9.19
N GLN A 51 5.00 5.35 -9.73
CA GLN A 51 4.14 4.43 -8.99
C GLN A 51 4.92 3.21 -8.47
N VAL A 52 5.75 2.56 -9.30
CA VAL A 52 6.53 1.39 -8.88
C VAL A 52 7.51 1.74 -7.75
N GLN A 53 8.17 2.90 -7.84
CA GLN A 53 9.07 3.39 -6.80
C GLN A 53 8.32 3.60 -5.49
N LYS A 54 7.23 4.38 -5.50
CA LYS A 54 6.46 4.71 -4.29
C LYS A 54 5.77 3.50 -3.67
N TRP A 55 5.25 2.56 -4.48
CA TRP A 55 4.73 1.30 -3.95
C TRP A 55 5.81 0.42 -3.31
N SER A 56 7.04 0.47 -3.82
CA SER A 56 8.16 -0.25 -3.21
C SER A 56 8.52 0.35 -1.85
N GLN A 57 8.61 1.67 -1.79
CA GLN A 57 8.91 2.40 -0.55
C GLN A 57 7.82 2.20 0.51
N LEU A 58 6.53 2.23 0.14
CA LEU A 58 5.45 1.93 1.09
C LEU A 58 5.52 0.47 1.62
N LEU A 59 5.93 -0.49 0.79
CA LEU A 59 6.11 -1.87 1.25
C LEU A 59 7.26 -2.00 2.25
N GLU A 60 8.34 -1.25 2.05
CA GLU A 60 9.47 -1.18 2.98
C GLU A 60 9.03 -0.56 4.31
N ASP A 61 8.32 0.58 4.26
CA ASP A 61 7.77 1.24 5.45
C ASP A 61 6.84 0.29 6.26
N LEU A 62 6.00 -0.49 5.57
CA LEU A 62 5.10 -1.44 6.23
C LEU A 62 5.82 -2.68 6.78
N ASN A 63 6.96 -3.07 6.20
CA ASN A 63 7.72 -4.21 6.72
C ASN A 63 8.28 -3.92 8.13
N LEU A 64 8.54 -2.66 8.46
CA LEU A 64 8.99 -2.25 9.80
C LEU A 64 7.97 -2.58 10.90
N TYR A 65 6.69 -2.72 10.52
CA TYR A 65 5.60 -3.03 11.45
C TYR A 65 5.25 -4.52 11.53
N ASN A 66 6.00 -5.37 10.83
CA ASN A 66 5.76 -6.80 10.76
C ASN A 66 6.72 -7.57 11.68
N ASN A 67 6.39 -7.64 12.97
CA ASN A 67 7.14 -8.41 13.97
C ASN A 67 6.37 -9.68 14.34
N SER A 68 7.04 -10.78 14.68
CA SER A 68 6.42 -12.06 15.06
C SER A 68 5.56 -12.03 16.32
N ARG A 69 5.60 -10.91 17.07
CA ARG A 69 4.82 -10.70 18.31
C ARG A 69 3.60 -9.79 18.13
N VAL A 70 3.26 -9.40 16.91
CA VAL A 70 2.09 -8.53 16.68
C VAL A 70 0.79 -9.30 16.88
N ASP A 71 -0.27 -8.58 17.24
CA ASP A 71 -1.60 -9.15 17.39
C ASP A 71 -2.11 -9.76 16.06
N PRO A 72 -2.74 -10.95 16.05
CA PRO A 72 -3.23 -11.57 14.82
C PRO A 72 -4.25 -10.71 14.04
N ARG A 73 -5.06 -9.91 14.75
CA ARG A 73 -6.00 -8.96 14.12
C ARG A 73 -5.24 -7.83 13.44
N TRP A 74 -4.22 -7.30 14.11
CA TRP A 74 -3.32 -6.32 13.52
C TRP A 74 -2.65 -6.87 12.25
N GLU A 75 -2.06 -8.06 12.34
CA GLU A 75 -1.39 -8.75 11.23
C GLU A 75 -2.31 -8.95 10.03
N THR A 76 -3.59 -9.26 10.27
CA THR A 76 -4.59 -9.45 9.22
C THR A 76 -4.73 -8.20 8.35
N ILE A 77 -4.74 -7.01 8.95
CA ILE A 77 -4.87 -5.73 8.23
C ILE A 77 -3.57 -5.36 7.52
N ILE A 78 -2.42 -5.51 8.18
CA ILE A 78 -1.11 -5.24 7.58
C ILE A 78 -0.86 -6.15 6.38
N THR A 79 -1.19 -7.45 6.50
CA THR A 79 -1.06 -8.42 5.42
C THR A 79 -1.99 -8.10 4.25
N HIS A 80 -3.25 -7.73 4.52
CA HIS A 80 -4.18 -7.24 3.50
C HIS A 80 -3.59 -6.06 2.73
N ALA A 81 -3.13 -5.03 3.44
CA ALA A 81 -2.54 -3.84 2.83
C ALA A 81 -1.33 -4.19 1.93
N ARG A 82 -0.40 -5.01 2.45
CA ARG A 82 0.80 -5.45 1.70
C ARG A 82 0.43 -6.20 0.43
N ASN A 83 -0.54 -7.10 0.49
CA ASN A 83 -1.00 -7.85 -0.68
C ASN A 83 -1.61 -6.93 -1.75
N ARG A 84 -2.39 -5.93 -1.34
CA ARG A 84 -2.96 -4.93 -2.26
C ARG A 84 -1.88 -4.09 -2.91
N ILE A 85 -0.90 -3.61 -2.15
CA ILE A 85 0.22 -2.82 -2.69
C ILE A 85 1.09 -3.67 -3.63
N LYS A 86 1.39 -4.93 -3.28
CA LYS A 86 2.12 -5.87 -4.16
C LYS A 86 1.42 -6.04 -5.50
N THR A 87 0.10 -6.23 -5.50
CA THR A 87 -0.71 -6.33 -6.73
C THR A 87 -0.62 -5.05 -7.56
N ARG A 88 -0.80 -3.87 -6.94
CA ARG A 88 -0.69 -2.58 -7.64
C ARG A 88 0.71 -2.36 -8.24
N LYS A 89 1.77 -2.68 -7.49
CA LYS A 89 3.16 -2.64 -7.98
C LYS A 89 3.34 -3.55 -9.18
N ARG A 90 2.89 -4.81 -9.11
CA ARG A 90 2.96 -5.77 -10.24
C ARG A 90 2.26 -5.25 -11.49
N THR A 91 1.05 -4.72 -11.34
CA THR A 91 0.32 -4.10 -12.44
C THR A 91 1.10 -2.93 -13.04
N ALA A 92 1.61 -2.00 -12.22
CA ALA A 92 2.40 -0.86 -12.71
C ALA A 92 3.69 -1.30 -13.43
N MET A 93 4.39 -2.31 -12.90
CA MET A 93 5.56 -2.91 -13.56
C MET A 93 5.22 -3.54 -14.91
N PHE A 94 4.11 -4.27 -14.99
CA PHE A 94 3.64 -4.87 -16.25
C PHE A 94 3.41 -3.81 -17.31
N TYR A 95 2.69 -2.74 -16.98
CA TYR A 95 2.47 -1.61 -17.90
C TYR A 95 3.79 -0.94 -18.31
N LYS A 96 4.68 -0.66 -17.35
CA LYS A 96 6.02 -0.10 -17.64
C LYS A 96 6.79 -0.96 -18.65
N ASN A 97 6.82 -2.28 -18.43
CA ASN A 97 7.56 -3.21 -19.28
C ASN A 97 6.94 -3.40 -20.67
N ARG A 98 5.61 -3.34 -20.77
CA ARG A 98 4.90 -3.43 -22.05
C ARG A 98 5.21 -2.24 -22.95
N PHE A 99 5.08 -1.02 -22.43
CA PHE A 99 5.37 0.19 -23.21
C PHE A 99 6.86 0.35 -23.55
N ARG A 100 7.78 -0.21 -22.74
CA ARG A 100 9.22 -0.25 -23.07
C ARG A 100 9.54 -1.17 -24.27
N LYS A 101 8.72 -2.20 -24.51
CA LYS A 101 8.92 -3.16 -25.61
C LYS A 101 8.30 -2.70 -26.95
N GLU A 102 7.37 -1.75 -26.92
CA GLU A 102 6.71 -1.21 -28.12
C GLU A 102 7.52 -0.06 -28.77
N THR A 103 8.65 0.35 -28.17
CA THR A 103 9.52 1.45 -28.65
C THR A 103 10.89 0.96 -29.17
N GLN A 104 11.02 -0.34 -29.47
CA GLN A 104 12.21 -0.93 -30.10
C GLN A 104 11.87 -1.49 -31.47
#